data_AF-A0AB34QYY5-F1
#
_entry.id   AF-A0AB34QYY5-F1
#
_cell.length_a   1.000
_cell.length_b   1.000
_cell.length_c   1.000
_cell.angle_alpha   90.00
_cell.angle_beta   90.00
_cell.angle_gamma   90.00
#
_symmetry.space_group_name_H-M   'P 1'
#
loop_
_entity.id
_entity.type
_entity.pdbx_description
1 polymer ?
#
loop_
_entity_poly.entity_id
_entity_poly.type
_entity_poly.pdbx_seq_one_letter_code
_entity_poly.pdbx_strand_id
1 'polypeptide(L)'
;MKQIVEGDWVEALGEVARRMFHISGYVLKVTDKNILVKPLKGKSTAVPKHWAKNLDDALTESDLKALIDLSLDIKDEHLFRMCVRDLQALQSK
;
A
#
# COMPACT_ATOMS: atom_id res chain seq x y z
N MET A 1 16.83 1.47 5.83
CA MET A 1 15.46 1.04 5.45
C MET A 1 14.50 2.03 6.07
N LYS A 2 13.64 2.68 5.27
CA LYS A 2 12.61 3.62 5.76
C LYS A 2 11.65 2.87 6.69
N GLN A 3 11.25 3.50 7.78
CA GLN A 3 10.24 2.92 8.67
C GLN A 3 8.91 2.88 7.92
N ILE A 4 8.30 1.70 7.83
CA ILE A 4 6.94 1.56 7.28
C ILE A 4 5.95 2.18 8.24
N VAL A 5 5.10 3.06 7.71
CA VAL A 5 4.02 3.75 8.42
C VAL A 5 2.66 3.47 7.75
N GLU A 6 1.58 3.79 8.46
CA GLU A 6 0.24 3.84 7.88
C GLU A 6 0.24 4.90 6.77
N GLY A 7 -0.29 4.57 5.60
CA GLY A 7 -0.09 5.42 4.42
C GLY A 7 0.82 4.87 3.36
N ASP A 8 1.76 4.00 3.72
CA ASP A 8 2.76 3.54 2.76
C ASP A 8 2.16 2.55 1.76
N TRP A 9 2.61 2.65 0.49
CA TRP A 9 2.44 1.58 -0.46
C TRP A 9 3.58 0.58 -0.28
N VAL A 10 3.27 -0.70 -0.08
CA VAL A 10 4.28 -1.72 0.20
C VAL A 10 4.09 -2.98 -0.64
N GLU A 11 5.21 -3.65 -0.92
CA GLU A 11 5.25 -5.04 -1.35
C GLU A 11 5.77 -5.88 -0.18
N ALA A 12 5.05 -6.94 0.18
CA ALA A 12 5.45 -7.89 1.19
C ALA A 12 5.68 -9.28 0.58
N LEU A 13 6.90 -9.78 0.78
CA LEU A 13 7.36 -11.08 0.29
C LEU A 13 7.85 -11.92 1.47
N GLY A 14 7.35 -13.14 1.58
CA GLY A 14 7.75 -14.08 2.63
C GLY A 14 7.49 -15.52 2.26
N GLU A 15 8.00 -16.45 3.05
CA GLU A 15 7.76 -17.87 2.85
C GLU A 15 6.90 -18.42 3.99
N VAL A 16 5.82 -19.12 3.64
CA VAL A 16 4.94 -19.81 4.59
C VAL A 16 4.74 -21.24 4.12
N ALA A 17 5.06 -22.21 4.98
CA ALA A 17 4.86 -23.63 4.70
C ALA A 17 5.42 -24.07 3.32
N ARG A 18 6.64 -23.60 2.99
CA ARG A 18 7.33 -23.86 1.71
C ARG A 18 6.66 -23.23 0.47
N ARG A 19 5.79 -22.23 0.66
CA ARG A 19 5.17 -21.46 -0.41
C ARG A 19 5.56 -19.99 -0.29
N MET A 20 5.93 -19.40 -1.41
CA MET A 20 6.16 -17.96 -1.51
C MET A 20 4.82 -17.23 -1.39
N PHE A 21 4.72 -16.39 -0.37
CA PHE A 21 3.65 -15.43 -0.17
C PHE A 21 4.08 -14.10 -0.76
N HIS A 22 3.19 -13.49 -1.55
CA HIS A 22 3.40 -12.20 -2.17
C HIS A 22 2.11 -11.39 -2.11
N ILE A 23 2.19 -10.18 -1.58
CA ILE A 23 1.09 -9.20 -1.62
C ILE A 23 1.66 -7.80 -1.78
N SER A 24 1.01 -6.97 -2.58
CA SER A 24 1.26 -5.54 -2.63
C SER A 24 -0.01 -4.79 -2.29
N GLY A 25 0.12 -3.71 -1.54
CA GLY A 25 -1.05 -2.99 -1.06
C GLY A 25 -0.73 -1.82 -0.13
N TYR A 26 -1.79 -1.14 0.27
CA TYR A 26 -1.76 0.01 1.14
C TYR A 26 -1.72 -0.43 2.61
N VAL A 27 -0.86 0.20 3.41
CA VAL A 27 -0.78 -0.08 4.84
C VAL A 27 -1.89 0.66 5.59
N LEU A 28 -2.93 -0.09 6.00
CA LEU A 28 -4.05 0.43 6.79
C LEU A 28 -3.70 0.61 8.27
N LYS A 29 -2.81 -0.25 8.79
CA LYS A 29 -2.46 -0.24 10.21
C LYS A 29 -1.07 -0.81 10.44
N VAL A 30 -0.30 -0.19 11.34
CA VAL A 30 0.98 -0.71 11.80
C VAL A 30 0.88 -1.14 13.27
N THR A 31 1.41 -2.31 13.58
CA THR A 31 1.59 -2.82 14.95
C THR A 31 3.06 -3.17 15.20
N ASP A 32 3.42 -3.57 16.42
CA ASP A 32 4.80 -3.88 16.78
C ASP A 32 5.48 -4.88 15.83
N LYS A 33 4.75 -5.92 15.40
CA LYS A 33 5.33 -7.00 14.59
C LYS A 33 4.76 -7.11 13.19
N ASN A 34 3.53 -6.64 12.99
CA ASN A 34 2.77 -6.84 11.75
C ASN A 34 2.25 -5.53 11.18
N ILE A 35 1.95 -5.56 9.90
CA ILE A 35 1.22 -4.51 9.19
C ILE A 35 -0.04 -5.12 8.57
N LEU A 36 -1.12 -4.35 8.53
CA LEU A 36 -2.35 -4.73 7.83
C LEU A 36 -2.32 -4.12 6.43
N VAL A 37 -2.18 -4.97 5.41
CA VAL A 37 -2.05 -4.55 4.01
C VAL A 37 -3.39 -4.76 3.30
N LYS A 38 -3.90 -3.71 2.67
CA LYS A 38 -5.09 -3.75 1.80
C LYS A 38 -4.64 -3.71 0.34
N PRO A 39 -4.74 -4.85 -0.38
CA PRO A 39 -4.48 -4.86 -1.81
C PRO A 39 -5.60 -4.12 -2.56
N LEU A 40 -5.33 -3.69 -3.80
CA LEU A 40 -6.34 -3.06 -4.68
C LEU A 40 -7.54 -3.98 -4.91
N LYS A 41 -7.32 -5.29 -4.89
CA LYS A 41 -8.36 -6.31 -5.05
C LYS A 41 -8.25 -7.34 -3.95
N GLY A 42 -9.39 -7.67 -3.34
CA GLY A 42 -9.48 -8.70 -2.32
C GLY A 42 -9.48 -8.16 -0.88
N LYS A 43 -9.20 -9.07 0.05
CA LYS A 43 -9.28 -8.82 1.48
C LYS A 43 -7.97 -8.29 2.03
N SER A 44 -8.06 -7.44 3.04
CA SER A 44 -6.89 -7.01 3.81
C SER A 44 -6.24 -8.22 4.48
N THR A 45 -4.91 -8.24 4.49
CA THR A 45 -4.12 -9.34 5.05
C THR A 45 -3.07 -8.78 6.00
N ALA A 46 -2.96 -9.37 7.19
CA ALA A 46 -1.90 -9.04 8.12
C ALA A 46 -0.63 -9.79 7.74
N VAL A 47 0.50 -9.08 7.63
CA VAL A 47 1.80 -9.66 7.28
C VAL A 47 2.89 -9.18 8.23
N PRO A 48 3.96 -9.96 8.47
CA PRO A 48 5.10 -9.51 9.26
C PRO A 48 5.74 -8.26 8.66
N LYS A 49 6.04 -7.27 9.50
CA LYS A 49 6.62 -5.98 9.07
C LYS A 49 7.95 -6.16 8.31
N HIS A 50 8.75 -7.14 8.70
CA HIS A 50 10.05 -7.42 8.08
C HIS A 50 9.96 -8.02 6.67
N TRP A 51 8.78 -8.46 6.23
CA TRP A 51 8.55 -8.89 4.84
C TRP A 51 8.32 -7.72 3.90
N ALA A 52 7.87 -6.60 4.44
CA ALA A 52 7.40 -5.48 3.66
C ALA A 52 8.55 -4.56 3.26
N LYS A 53 8.49 -4.09 2.02
CA LYS A 53 9.34 -3.07 1.43
C LYS A 53 8.45 -1.96 0.90
N ASN A 54 8.83 -0.72 1.17
CA ASN A 54 8.12 0.45 0.68
C ASN A 54 8.34 0.60 -0.84
N LEU A 55 7.26 0.92 -1.56
CA LEU A 55 7.20 1.06 -3.02
C LEU A 55 6.82 2.50 -3.46
N ASP A 56 6.83 3.49 -2.54
CA ASP A 56 6.36 4.86 -2.79
C ASP A 56 7.07 5.55 -3.98
N ASP A 57 8.25 5.08 -4.37
CA ASP A 57 9.03 5.66 -5.49
C ASP A 57 8.56 5.22 -6.90
N ALA A 58 7.55 4.35 -7.02
CA ALA A 58 7.18 3.73 -8.30
C ALA A 58 5.67 3.62 -8.58
N LEU A 59 4.84 4.50 -8.02
CA LEU A 59 3.40 4.48 -8.33
C LEU A 59 3.13 5.02 -9.75
N THR A 60 2.49 4.22 -10.60
CA THR A 60 2.02 4.65 -11.92
C THR A 60 0.71 5.43 -11.82
N GLU A 61 0.30 6.13 -12.89
CA GLU A 61 -1.02 6.76 -12.96
C GLU A 61 -2.17 5.75 -12.72
N SER A 62 -2.03 4.52 -13.20
CA SER A 62 -3.03 3.46 -12.96
C SER A 62 -3.11 3.09 -11.48
N ASP A 63 -1.97 3.01 -10.81
CA ASP A 63 -1.92 2.69 -9.38
C ASP A 63 -2.56 3.80 -8.56
N LEU A 64 -2.30 5.06 -8.90
CA LEU A 64 -2.91 6.21 -8.22
C LEU A 64 -4.43 6.25 -8.39
N LYS A 65 -4.97 5.96 -9.59
CA LYS A 65 -6.43 5.86 -9.78
C LYS A 65 -7.04 4.74 -8.93
N ALA A 66 -6.39 3.58 -8.88
CA ALA A 66 -6.85 2.47 -8.06
C ALA A 66 -6.76 2.79 -6.55
N LEU A 67 -5.74 3.54 -6.13
CA LEU A 67 -5.61 4.04 -4.75
C LEU A 67 -6.66 5.08 -4.40
N ILE A 68 -7.05 5.95 -5.35
CA ILE A 68 -8.17 6.89 -5.18
C ILE A 68 -9.46 6.11 -4.94
N ASP A 69 -9.78 5.13 -5.79
CA ASP A 69 -10.97 4.28 -5.59
C ASP A 69 -10.94 3.56 -4.24
N LEU A 70 -9.77 3.02 -3.86
CA LEU A 70 -9.59 2.37 -2.57
C LEU A 70 -9.83 3.34 -1.41
N SER A 71 -9.28 4.55 -1.48
CA SER A 71 -9.42 5.58 -0.44
C SER A 71 -10.89 5.95 -0.19
N LEU A 72 -11.71 5.97 -1.25
CA LEU A 72 -13.15 6.20 -1.15
C LEU A 72 -13.87 5.02 -0.47
N ASP A 73 -13.47 3.78 -0.79
CA ASP A 73 -14.02 2.56 -0.17
C ASP A 73 -13.74 2.51 1.35
N ILE A 74 -12.50 2.82 1.74
CA ILE A 74 -12.08 2.82 3.16
C ILE A 74 -12.38 4.14 3.89
N LYS A 75 -12.92 5.15 3.19
CA LYS A 75 -13.21 6.49 3.70
C LYS A 75 -11.99 7.21 4.30
N ASP A 76 -10.82 7.03 3.67
CA ASP A 76 -9.58 7.69 4.06
C ASP A 76 -9.35 8.96 3.23
N GLU A 77 -9.72 10.11 3.80
CA GLU A 77 -9.58 11.41 3.14
C GLU A 77 -8.11 11.80 2.92
N HIS A 78 -7.22 11.41 3.84
CA HIS A 78 -5.80 11.76 3.73
C HIS A 78 -5.17 11.05 2.53
N LEU A 79 -5.44 9.75 2.39
CA LEU A 79 -5.01 8.96 1.25
C LEU A 79 -5.57 9.52 -0.06
N PHE A 80 -6.87 9.83 -0.09
CA PHE A 80 -7.52 10.40 -1.27
C PHE A 80 -6.79 11.66 -1.75
N ARG A 81 -6.55 12.62 -0.84
CA ARG A 81 -5.90 13.89 -1.16
C ARG A 81 -4.46 13.70 -1.63
N MET A 82 -3.71 12.78 -1.03
CA MET A 82 -2.35 12.45 -1.49
C MET A 82 -2.35 11.90 -2.91
N CYS A 83 -3.17 10.88 -3.18
CA CYS A 83 -3.18 10.24 -4.50
C CYS A 83 -3.69 11.17 -5.60
N VAL A 84 -4.68 12.03 -5.33
CA VAL A 84 -5.13 13.06 -6.28
C VAL A 84 -4.02 14.05 -6.59
N ARG A 85 -3.29 14.53 -5.57
CA ARG A 85 -2.17 15.46 -5.77
C ARG A 85 -1.06 14.82 -6.62
N ASP A 86 -0.68 13.60 -6.31
CA ASP A 86 0.40 12.91 -7.00
C ASP A 86 0.01 12.56 -8.45
N LEU A 87 -1.28 12.24 -8.69
CA LEU A 87 -1.83 12.04 -10.03
C LEU A 87 -1.79 13.33 -10.85
N GLN A 88 -2.19 14.45 -10.27
CA GLN A 88 -2.10 15.76 -10.92
C GLN A 88 -0.65 16.12 -11.25
N ALA A 89 0.30 15.82 -10.36
CA ALA A 89 1.72 16.08 -10.59
C ALA A 89 2.29 15.24 -11.75
N LEU A 90 1.83 13.99 -11.92
CA LEU A 90 2.20 13.17 -13.08
C LEU A 90 1.60 13.67 -14.39
N GLN A 91 0.35 14.13 -14.37
CA GLN A 91 -0.35 14.64 -15.56
C GLN A 91 0.09 16.05 -15.99
N SER A 92 0.76 16.79 -15.10
CA SER A 92 1.28 18.13 -15.38
C SER A 92 2.69 18.13 -16.00
N LYS A 93 3.25 16.94 -16.26
CA LYS A 93 4.50 16.73 -17.00
C LYS A 93 4.22 16.37 -18.45
#